data_AF-A0A133VFS5-F1
#
_entry.id   AF-A0A133VFS5-F1
#
_cell.length_a   1.000
_cell.length_b   1.000
_cell.length_c   1.000
_cell.angle_alpha   90.00
_cell.angle_beta   90.00
_cell.angle_gamma   90.00
#
_symmetry.space_group_name_H-M   'P 1'
#
loop_
_entity.id
_entity.type
_entity.pdbx_description
1 polymer ?
#
loop_
_entity_poly.entity_id
_entity_poly.type
_entity_poly.pdbx_seq_one_letter_code
_entity_poly.pdbx_strand_id
1 'polypeptide(L)'
;METRFDGLSEFISRKGRMKIIRTLLEEFKTQKEIAKRLNITKNAVNGWLNKKDKHPNNKHVKEMLEILKNKNEEKLNNILFEELQIFQKLLLKF
;
A
#
# COMPACT_ATOMS: atom_id res chain seq x y z
N MET A 1 22.72 -17.07 -0.45
CA MET A 1 21.35 -16.81 0.03
C MET A 1 20.80 -15.73 -0.87
N GLU A 2 19.97 -16.08 -1.86
CA GLU A 2 19.32 -15.06 -2.69
C GLU A 2 18.41 -14.23 -1.79
N THR A 3 18.67 -12.93 -1.70
CA THR A 3 17.76 -12.01 -1.01
C THR A 3 16.42 -12.05 -1.72
N ARG A 4 15.38 -12.52 -1.00
CA ARG A 4 14.01 -12.57 -1.51
C ARG A 4 13.54 -11.16 -1.81
N PHE A 5 13.50 -10.83 -3.09
CA PHE A 5 12.98 -9.56 -3.58
C PHE A 5 11.46 -9.66 -3.70
N ASP A 6 10.74 -8.91 -2.87
CA ASP A 6 9.27 -8.85 -2.83
C ASP A 6 8.67 -7.94 -3.93
N GLY A 7 9.48 -7.56 -4.91
CA GLY A 7 9.06 -6.83 -6.11
C GLY A 7 8.71 -5.36 -5.83
N LEU A 8 7.71 -4.85 -6.56
CA LEU A 8 7.29 -3.44 -6.48
C LEU A 8 6.99 -2.97 -5.05
N SER A 9 6.51 -3.87 -4.19
CA SER A 9 6.16 -3.57 -2.80
C SER A 9 7.34 -3.06 -1.97
N GLU A 10 8.59 -3.38 -2.34
CA GLU A 10 9.80 -2.88 -1.68
C GLU A 10 10.02 -1.38 -1.91
N PHE A 11 9.62 -0.87 -3.08
CA PHE A 11 9.83 0.54 -3.45
C PHE A 11 8.71 1.46 -2.96
N ILE A 12 7.65 0.91 -2.37
CA ILE A 12 6.56 1.74 -1.85
C ILE A 12 6.96 2.28 -0.49
N SER A 13 7.12 3.61 -0.43
CA SER A 13 7.39 4.35 0.78
C SER A 13 6.33 4.10 1.83
N ARG A 14 6.66 4.32 3.11
CA ARG A 14 5.70 4.24 4.21
C ARG A 14 4.45 5.10 3.94
N LYS A 15 4.63 6.30 3.37
CA LYS A 15 3.52 7.19 3.00
C LYS A 15 2.67 6.60 1.88
N GLY A 16 3.29 6.06 0.83
CA GLY A 16 2.61 5.35 -0.26
C GLY A 16 1.78 4.18 0.24
N ARG A 17 2.32 3.35 1.15
CA ARG A 17 1.60 2.24 1.79
C ARG A 17 0.34 2.71 2.51
N MET A 18 0.44 3.81 3.24
CA MET A 18 -0.71 4.42 3.92
C MET A 18 -1.72 5.02 2.94
N LYS A 19 -1.28 5.50 1.79
CA LYS A 19 -2.18 5.97 0.74
C LYS A 19 -2.96 4.81 0.12
N ILE A 20 -2.29 3.71 -0.21
CA ILE A 20 -2.91 2.48 -0.76
C ILE A 20 -4.05 1.99 0.13
N ILE A 21 -3.82 1.81 1.43
CA ILE A 21 -4.88 1.33 2.35
C ILE A 21 -6.05 2.31 2.48
N ARG A 22 -5.80 3.63 2.42
CA ARG A 22 -6.86 4.64 2.43
C ARG A 22 -7.68 4.60 1.14
N THR A 23 -7.03 4.43 -0.01
CA THR A 23 -7.73 4.22 -1.28
C THR A 23 -8.57 2.96 -1.25
N LEU A 24 -8.07 1.85 -0.72
CA LEU A 24 -8.87 0.64 -0.54
C LEU A 24 -10.09 0.87 0.38
N LEU A 25 -9.96 1.71 1.41
CA LEU A 25 -11.08 2.08 2.26
C LEU A 25 -12.12 2.93 1.53
N GLU A 26 -11.71 3.83 0.65
CA GLU A 26 -12.63 4.57 -0.22
C GLU A 26 -13.39 3.66 -1.19
N GLU A 27 -12.69 2.67 -1.78
CA GLU A 27 -13.24 1.73 -2.75
C GLU A 27 -14.20 0.72 -2.11
N PHE A 28 -13.88 0.21 -0.91
CA PHE A 28 -14.64 -0.85 -0.24
C PHE A 28 -15.50 -0.38 0.93
N LYS A 29 -15.45 0.92 1.26
CA LYS A 29 -16.22 1.63 2.31
C LYS A 29 -15.96 1.19 3.75
N THR A 30 -15.50 -0.04 3.99
CA THR A 30 -15.34 -0.57 5.35
C THR A 30 -14.00 -1.27 5.56
N GLN A 31 -13.44 -1.15 6.77
CA GLN A 31 -12.23 -1.88 7.17
C GLN A 31 -12.45 -3.41 7.17
N LYS A 32 -13.68 -3.86 7.42
CA LYS A 32 -14.05 -5.29 7.43
C LYS A 32 -13.87 -5.91 6.04
N GLU A 33 -14.26 -5.20 4.99
CA GLU A 33 -14.12 -5.70 3.61
C GLU A 33 -12.66 -5.76 3.18
N ILE A 34 -11.85 -4.76 3.55
CA ILE A 34 -10.39 -4.80 3.32
C ILE A 34 -9.77 -6.01 4.02
N ALA A 35 -10.11 -6.21 5.30
CA ALA A 35 -9.58 -7.30 6.11
C ALA A 35 -9.95 -8.68 5.52
N LYS A 36 -11.19 -8.84 5.03
CA LYS A 36 -11.65 -10.05 4.36
C LYS A 36 -10.82 -10.35 3.11
N ARG A 37 -10.55 -9.34 2.28
CA ARG A 37 -9.79 -9.50 1.02
C ARG A 37 -8.32 -9.81 1.24
N LEU A 38 -7.74 -9.27 2.30
CA LEU A 38 -6.35 -9.54 2.70
C LEU A 38 -6.22 -10.78 3.60
N ASN A 39 -7.32 -11.45 3.93
CA ASN A 39 -7.35 -12.57 4.88
C ASN A 39 -6.65 -12.26 6.22
N ILE A 40 -6.98 -11.10 6.81
CA ILE A 40 -6.45 -10.62 8.09
C ILE A 40 -7.58 -10.18 9.02
N THR A 41 -7.23 -9.81 10.25
CA THR A 41 -8.21 -9.26 11.20
C THR A 41 -8.55 -7.80 10.88
N LYS A 42 -9.80 -7.39 11.16
CA LYS A 42 -10.20 -5.96 11.15
C LYS A 42 -9.26 -5.11 12.02
N ASN A 43 -8.78 -5.68 13.13
CA ASN A 43 -7.89 -5.00 14.07
C ASN A 43 -6.51 -4.69 13.47
N ALA A 44 -6.01 -5.53 12.55
CA ALA A 44 -4.79 -5.24 11.81
C ALA A 44 -4.97 -4.00 10.91
N VAL A 45 -6.07 -3.95 10.14
CA VAL A 45 -6.43 -2.80 9.30
C VAL A 45 -6.62 -1.53 10.13
N ASN A 46 -7.37 -1.63 11.23
CA ASN A 46 -7.55 -0.54 12.19
C ASN A 46 -6.21 -0.04 12.75
N GLY A 47 -5.31 -0.98 13.07
CA GLY A 47 -3.97 -0.69 13.56
C GLY A 47 -3.14 0.12 12.56
N TRP A 48 -3.23 -0.18 11.26
CA TRP A 48 -2.57 0.60 10.23
C TRP A 48 -3.18 2.00 10.08
N LEU A 49 -4.51 2.12 10.04
CA LEU A 49 -5.18 3.40 9.79
C LEU A 49 -5.05 4.40 10.95
N ASN A 50 -5.02 3.92 12.20
CA ASN A 50 -5.14 4.78 13.38
C ASN A 50 -3.86 4.90 14.22
N LYS A 51 -2.83 4.07 14.00
CA LYS A 51 -1.57 4.17 14.75
C LYS A 51 -0.48 4.74 13.86
N LYS A 52 0.11 5.87 14.27
CA LYS A 52 1.17 6.57 13.51
C LYS A 52 2.35 5.66 13.16
N ASP A 53 2.67 4.72 14.04
CA ASP A 53 3.87 3.88 13.92
C ASP A 53 3.64 2.53 13.22
N LYS A 54 2.43 2.22 12.75
CA LYS A 54 2.16 0.98 12.02
C LYS A 54 1.85 1.21 10.54
N HIS A 55 2.33 0.30 9.71
CA HIS A 55 2.00 0.21 8.29
C HIS A 55 2.00 -1.26 7.85
N PRO A 56 1.37 -1.60 6.71
CA PRO A 56 1.47 -2.94 6.15
C PRO A 56 2.92 -3.27 5.72
N ASN A 57 3.29 -4.54 5.90
CA ASN A 57 4.57 -5.09 5.42
C ASN A 57 4.51 -5.36 3.90
N ASN A 58 5.63 -5.76 3.30
CA ASN A 58 5.74 -5.97 1.85
C ASN A 58 4.70 -6.97 1.32
N LYS A 59 4.51 -8.09 2.01
CA LYS A 59 3.49 -9.09 1.65
C LYS A 59 2.10 -8.47 1.51
N HIS A 60 1.62 -7.78 2.54
CA HIS A 60 0.28 -7.17 2.49
C HIS A 60 0.21 -6.02 1.48
N VAL A 61 1.29 -5.26 1.29
CA VAL A 61 1.33 -4.21 0.26
C VAL A 61 1.20 -4.82 -1.13
N LYS A 62 1.90 -5.92 -1.41
CA LYS A 62 1.77 -6.64 -2.68
C LYS A 62 0.32 -7.07 -2.94
N GLU A 63 -0.32 -7.70 -1.96
CA GLU A 63 -1.74 -8.11 -2.07
C GLU A 63 -2.66 -6.89 -2.27
N MET A 64 -2.41 -5.78 -1.56
CA MET A 64 -3.18 -4.54 -1.74
C MET A 64 -3.02 -3.93 -3.14
N LEU A 65 -1.81 -3.98 -3.71
CA LEU A 65 -1.55 -3.50 -5.08
C LEU A 65 -2.32 -4.35 -6.10
N GLU A 66 -2.33 -5.68 -5.95
CA GLU A 66 -3.10 -6.59 -6.80
C GLU A 66 -4.61 -6.32 -6.71
N ILE A 67 -5.13 -6.10 -5.48
CA ILE A 67 -6.53 -5.75 -5.27
C ILE A 67 -6.87 -4.40 -5.94
N LEU A 68 -6.04 -3.37 -5.76
CA LEU A 68 -6.28 -2.06 -6.39
C LEU A 68 -6.16 -2.13 -7.90
N LYS A 69 -5.21 -2.89 -8.46
CA LYS A 69 -5.09 -3.08 -9.90
C LYS A 69 -6.40 -3.59 -10.50
N ASN A 70 -6.99 -4.61 -9.86
CA ASN A 70 -8.24 -5.21 -10.33
C ASN A 70 -9.48 -4.33 -10.07
N LYS A 71 -9.43 -3.45 -9.07
CA LYS A 71 -10.57 -2.63 -8.64
C LYS A 71 -10.60 -1.25 -9.29
N ASN A 72 -9.45 -0.59 -9.39
CA ASN A 72 -9.27 0.77 -9.86
C ASN A 72 -7.80 1.00 -10.27
N GLU A 73 -7.44 0.52 -11.46
CA GLU A 73 -6.08 0.61 -12.01
C GLU A 73 -5.60 2.05 -12.17
N GLU A 74 -6.50 2.98 -12.53
CA GLU A 74 -6.17 4.41 -12.64
C GLU A 74 -5.68 4.99 -11.31
N LYS A 75 -6.41 4.76 -10.21
CA LYS A 75 -5.96 5.22 -8.88
C LYS A 75 -4.65 4.56 -8.47
N LEU A 76 -4.45 3.29 -8.80
CA LEU A 76 -3.16 2.62 -8.54
C LEU A 76 -2.02 3.33 -9.28
N ASN A 77 -2.17 3.57 -10.58
CA ASN A 77 -1.16 4.23 -11.40
C ASN A 77 -0.84 5.63 -10.89
N ASN A 78 -1.86 6.39 -10.46
CA ASN A 78 -1.66 7.71 -9.85
C ASN A 78 -0.82 7.64 -8.57
N ILE A 79 -1.05 6.64 -7.71
CA ILE A 79 -0.23 6.43 -6.51
C ILE A 79 1.22 6.08 -6.90
N LEU A 80 1.41 5.18 -7.86
CA LEU A 80 2.76 4.76 -8.29
C LEU A 80 3.54 5.91 -8.94
N PHE A 81 2.86 6.73 -9.74
CA PHE A 81 3.47 7.90 -10.35
C PHE A 81 3.92 8.93 -9.30
N GLU A 82 3.13 9.17 -8.26
CA GLU A 82 3.56 10.01 -7.14
C GLU A 82 4.78 9.45 -6.41
N GLU A 83 4.86 8.13 -6.20
CA GLU A 83 6.05 7.50 -5.59
C GLU A 83 7.29 7.70 -6.46
N LEU A 84 7.17 7.58 -7.79
CA LEU A 84 8.26 7.87 -8.73
C LEU A 84 8.71 9.34 -8.65
N GLN A 85 7.76 10.28 -8.59
CA GLN A 85 8.08 11.70 -8.43
C GLN A 85 8.78 12.00 -7.10
N ILE A 86 8.37 11.34 -6.01
CA ILE A 86 9.03 11.46 -4.70
C ILE A 86 10.46 10.96 -4.82
N PHE A 87 10.66 9.77 -5.40
CA PHE A 87 11.98 9.20 -5.59
C PHE A 87 12.88 10.10 -6.45
N GLN A 88 12.38 10.62 -7.57
CA GLN A 88 13.11 11.57 -8.42
C GLN A 88 13.54 12.83 -7.64
N LYS A 89 12.65 13.40 -6.81
CA LYS A 89 12.99 14.56 -5.97
C LYS A 89 14.06 14.25 -4.93
N LEU A 90 14.14 13.01 -4.44
CA LEU A 90 15.19 12.59 -3.52
C LEU A 90 16.54 12.46 -4.23
N LEU A 91 16.56 11.93 -5.46
CA LEU A 91 17.78 11.87 -6.26
C LEU A 91 18.40 13.25 -6.53
N LEU A 92 17.56 14.27 -6.75
CA LEU A 92 18.03 15.65 -6.97
C LEU A 92 18.58 16.32 -5.70
N LYS A 93 18.37 15.71 -4.53
CA LYS A 93 18.83 16.21 -3.22
C LYS A 93 19.99 15.39 -2.65
N PHE A 94 20.38 14.34 -3.34
CA PHE A 94 21.52 13.49 -3.00
C PHE A 94 22.80 14.10 -3.55
#